data_AF-A0A442AT47-F1
#
_entry.id   AF-A0A442AT47-F1
#
_cell.length_a   1.000
_cell.length_b   1.000
_cell.length_c   1.000
_cell.angle_alpha   90.00
_cell.angle_beta   90.00
_cell.angle_gamma   90.00
#
_symmetry.space_group_name_H-M   'P 1'
#
loop_
_entity.id
_entity.type
_entity.pdbx_description
1 polymer ?
#
loop_
_entity_poly.entity_id
_entity_poly.type
_entity_poly.pdbx_seq_one_letter_code
_entity_poly.pdbx_strand_id
1 'polypeptide(L)'
;MTVQLTFLAMTAFSAALLAGFFGTLHPAFDSFSHFRMHLSVLTVLLALPLLAGPYRLQAVAALVFAIACLATTTSALPRWSTQQAVAKPADRIVYSLLQMNLRFNNPTPKKVLSLIGRTNPDVITLDEVSGMWAKELGYIADAYPYRILCDYPNGIFGVALLSRRPFAAGTAPRCEPRGAMATAAIDFNGVPVDVAAIHLSWPWPKEQHWQIGELAEPLAALGETAIMAGDCNAVPWSAAVRRVARLSGMTLMPSAGPTWIHRKLPDFLRRYAGLPIDQVFSKGGVTILSSVRLEDTGSDHLPVLVEFTLPPASDPPEDEHKSALAANDAPDKPRN
;
A
#
# COMPACT_ATOMS: atom_id res chain seq x y z
N MET A 1 -26.26 -31.00 23.23
CA MET A 1 -25.43 -31.11 22.01
C MET A 1 -25.14 -29.75 21.38
N THR A 2 -26.15 -28.94 21.05
CA THR A 2 -25.96 -27.63 20.38
C THR A 2 -25.09 -26.64 21.16
N VAL A 3 -25.32 -26.48 22.48
CA VAL A 3 -24.56 -25.53 23.32
C VAL A 3 -23.07 -25.92 23.44
N GLN A 4 -22.77 -27.22 23.54
CA GLN A 4 -21.39 -27.73 23.58
C GLN A 4 -20.68 -27.51 22.24
N LEU A 5 -21.36 -27.73 21.12
CA LEU A 5 -20.80 -27.46 19.78
C LEU A 5 -20.53 -25.97 19.58
N THR A 6 -21.45 -25.08 19.98
CA THR A 6 -21.24 -23.63 19.92
C THR A 6 -20.05 -23.20 20.77
N PHE A 7 -19.91 -23.77 21.97
CA PHE A 7 -18.74 -23.51 22.84
C PHE A 7 -17.43 -23.95 22.18
N LEU A 8 -17.36 -25.18 21.66
CA LEU A 8 -16.16 -25.67 20.97
C LEU A 8 -15.80 -24.82 19.76
N ALA A 9 -16.79 -24.39 18.97
CA ALA A 9 -16.58 -23.50 17.83
C ALA A 9 -16.04 -22.13 18.27
N MET A 10 -16.63 -21.52 19.31
CA MET A 10 -16.16 -20.24 19.86
C MET A 10 -14.70 -20.34 20.34
N THR A 11 -14.35 -21.43 21.04
CA THR A 11 -12.97 -21.67 21.50
C THR A 11 -12.01 -21.84 20.33
N ALA A 12 -12.40 -22.59 19.28
CA ALA A 12 -11.57 -22.76 18.08
C ALA A 12 -11.33 -21.43 17.35
N PHE A 13 -12.35 -20.59 17.19
CA PHE A 13 -12.20 -19.27 16.57
C PHE A 13 -11.37 -18.30 17.44
N SER A 14 -11.55 -18.34 18.76
CA SER A 14 -10.71 -17.58 19.69
C SER A 14 -9.24 -18.00 19.59
N ALA A 15 -8.96 -19.30 19.48
CA ALA A 15 -7.61 -19.83 19.31
C ALA A 15 -6.99 -19.41 17.97
N ALA A 16 -7.75 -19.47 16.87
CA ALA A 16 -7.31 -18.99 15.56
C ALA A 16 -7.04 -17.46 15.58
N LEU A 17 -7.90 -16.69 16.24
CA LEU A 17 -7.73 -15.25 16.42
C LEU A 17 -6.44 -14.93 17.19
N LEU A 18 -6.19 -15.66 18.29
CA LEU A 18 -4.96 -15.55 19.07
C LEU A 18 -3.72 -15.93 18.26
N ALA A 19 -3.79 -17.02 17.49
CA ALA A 19 -2.71 -17.45 16.59
C ALA A 19 -2.28 -16.32 15.64
N GLY A 20 -3.24 -15.50 15.18
CA GLY A 20 -2.98 -14.33 14.34
C GLY A 20 -1.97 -13.33 14.92
N PHE A 21 -1.72 -13.29 16.24
CA PHE A 21 -0.73 -12.40 16.88
C PHE A 21 0.70 -12.92 16.83
N PHE A 22 0.90 -14.20 16.52
CA PHE A 22 2.20 -14.86 16.51
C PHE A 22 2.84 -14.93 15.12
N GLY A 23 2.44 -14.06 14.19
CA GLY A 23 2.96 -14.04 12.82
C GLY A 23 4.48 -13.79 12.72
N THR A 24 5.11 -13.21 13.74
CA THR A 24 6.57 -13.07 13.82
C THR A 24 7.29 -14.36 14.17
N LEU A 25 6.60 -15.34 14.79
CA LEU A 25 7.18 -16.65 15.12
C LEU A 25 7.18 -17.58 13.91
N HIS A 26 6.10 -17.56 13.11
CA HIS A 26 5.99 -18.38 11.91
C HIS A 26 4.99 -17.80 10.89
N PRO A 27 5.28 -17.83 9.57
CA PRO A 27 4.37 -17.29 8.54
C PRO A 27 2.95 -17.89 8.53
N ALA A 28 2.80 -19.14 8.95
CA ALA A 28 1.48 -19.78 9.10
C ALA A 28 0.59 -19.02 10.10
N PHE A 29 1.16 -18.53 11.20
CA PHE A 29 0.43 -17.73 12.17
C PHE A 29 0.02 -16.37 11.60
N ASP A 30 0.85 -15.79 10.73
CA ASP A 30 0.51 -14.53 10.08
C ASP A 30 -0.67 -14.68 9.10
N SER A 31 -0.91 -15.89 8.58
CA SER A 31 -2.09 -16.15 7.73
C SER A 31 -3.40 -15.93 8.49
N PHE A 32 -3.45 -16.29 9.78
CA PHE A 32 -4.60 -15.98 10.63
C PHE A 32 -4.76 -14.47 10.90
N SER A 33 -3.68 -13.68 10.80
CA SER A 33 -3.73 -12.24 11.03
C SER A 33 -4.66 -11.54 10.03
N HIS A 34 -4.78 -12.06 8.81
CA HIS A 34 -5.63 -11.55 7.74
C HIS A 34 -7.11 -11.56 8.11
N PHE A 35 -7.54 -12.56 8.87
CA PHE A 35 -8.93 -12.77 9.23
C PHE A 35 -9.27 -12.31 10.64
N ARG A 36 -8.41 -11.52 11.31
CA ARG A 36 -8.67 -11.06 12.70
C ARG A 36 -10.02 -10.38 12.86
N MET A 37 -10.43 -9.53 11.90
CA MET A 37 -11.73 -8.89 11.93
C MET A 37 -12.86 -9.92 11.82
N HIS A 38 -12.81 -10.80 10.81
CA HIS A 38 -13.81 -11.85 10.57
C HIS A 38 -13.92 -12.81 11.76
N LEU A 39 -12.79 -13.28 12.28
CA LEU A 39 -12.71 -14.18 13.43
C LEU A 39 -13.23 -13.50 14.71
N SER A 40 -12.97 -12.21 14.90
CA SER A 40 -13.53 -11.44 16.03
C SER A 40 -15.05 -11.36 15.95
N VAL A 41 -15.61 -11.03 14.78
CA VAL A 41 -17.07 -11.00 14.56
C VAL A 41 -17.70 -12.36 14.79
N LEU A 42 -17.12 -13.43 14.22
CA LEU A 42 -17.62 -14.80 14.43
C LEU A 42 -17.57 -15.22 15.90
N THR A 43 -16.49 -14.86 16.60
CA THR A 43 -16.35 -15.12 18.05
C THR A 43 -17.43 -14.40 18.84
N VAL A 44 -17.73 -13.13 18.54
CA VAL A 44 -18.82 -12.38 19.17
C VAL A 44 -20.16 -13.06 18.93
N LEU A 45 -20.48 -13.40 17.69
CA LEU A 45 -21.76 -14.03 17.33
C LEU A 45 -21.97 -15.37 18.05
N LEU A 46 -20.92 -16.16 18.23
CA LEU A 46 -20.98 -17.44 18.94
C LEU A 46 -21.01 -17.28 20.47
N ALA A 47 -20.39 -16.23 21.01
CA ALA A 47 -20.36 -15.96 22.44
C ALA A 47 -21.72 -15.46 22.97
N LEU A 48 -22.44 -14.64 22.21
CA LEU A 48 -23.74 -14.07 22.61
C LEU A 48 -24.76 -15.09 23.12
N PRO A 49 -25.09 -16.20 22.42
CA PRO A 49 -26.04 -17.19 22.92
C PRO A 49 -25.53 -17.96 24.15
N LEU A 50 -24.22 -18.03 24.36
CA LEU A 50 -23.61 -18.74 25.50
C LEU A 50 -23.69 -17.96 26.81
N LEU A 51 -23.99 -16.65 26.76
CA LEU A 51 -24.17 -15.80 27.94
C LEU A 51 -25.33 -16.25 28.84
N ALA A 52 -26.36 -16.86 28.26
CA ALA A 52 -27.53 -17.36 28.99
C ALA A 52 -27.34 -18.80 29.54
N GLY A 53 -26.15 -19.38 29.39
CA GLY A 53 -25.90 -20.80 29.67
C GLY A 53 -24.77 -21.07 30.68
N PRO A 54 -24.37 -22.35 30.81
CA PRO A 54 -23.31 -22.77 31.74
C PRO A 54 -21.92 -22.22 31.37
N TYR A 55 -21.73 -21.77 30.12
CA TYR A 55 -20.45 -21.24 29.60
C TYR A 55 -20.37 -19.70 29.66
N ARG A 56 -21.20 -19.04 30.49
CA ARG A 56 -21.30 -17.57 30.52
C ARG A 56 -19.98 -16.84 30.78
N LEU A 57 -19.11 -17.38 31.65
CA LEU A 57 -17.83 -16.74 31.98
C LEU A 57 -16.86 -16.80 30.80
N GLN A 58 -16.81 -17.95 30.12
CA GLN A 58 -16.00 -18.14 28.92
C GLN A 58 -16.50 -17.27 27.76
N ALA A 59 -17.83 -17.12 27.64
CA ALA A 59 -18.43 -16.22 26.68
C ALA A 59 -18.06 -14.75 26.93
N VAL A 60 -18.12 -14.28 28.20
CA VAL A 60 -17.67 -12.93 28.56
C VAL A 60 -16.18 -12.73 28.25
N ALA A 61 -15.33 -13.70 28.60
CA ALA A 61 -13.90 -13.64 28.30
C ALA A 61 -13.64 -13.57 26.77
N ALA A 62 -14.33 -14.40 25.99
CA ALA A 62 -14.24 -14.41 24.53
C ALA A 62 -14.72 -13.08 23.91
N LEU A 63 -15.78 -12.47 24.44
CA LEU A 63 -16.26 -11.16 24.01
C LEU A 63 -15.23 -10.06 24.27
N VAL A 64 -14.68 -9.99 25.48
CA VAL A 64 -13.64 -9.01 25.84
C VAL A 64 -12.42 -9.20 24.94
N PHE A 65 -11.99 -10.45 24.73
CA PHE A 65 -10.88 -10.77 23.85
C PHE A 65 -11.13 -10.36 22.39
N ALA A 66 -12.31 -10.67 21.84
CA ALA A 66 -12.67 -10.30 20.47
C ALA A 66 -12.75 -8.77 20.28
N ILE A 67 -13.30 -8.03 21.25
CA ILE A 67 -13.35 -6.56 21.22
C ILE A 67 -11.93 -5.98 21.27
N ALA A 68 -11.08 -6.49 22.15
CA ALA A 68 -9.68 -6.08 22.24
C ALA A 68 -8.92 -6.35 20.92
N CYS A 69 -9.14 -7.51 20.29
CA CYS A 69 -8.54 -7.84 18.99
C CYS A 69 -9.02 -6.90 17.89
N LEU A 70 -10.31 -6.57 17.84
CA LEU A 70 -10.88 -5.66 16.85
C LEU A 70 -10.28 -4.24 16.97
N ALA A 71 -9.96 -3.80 18.19
CA ALA A 71 -9.27 -2.52 18.40
C ALA A 71 -7.90 -2.46 17.69
N THR A 72 -7.21 -3.60 17.59
CA THR A 72 -5.91 -3.70 16.90
C THR A 72 -5.99 -3.67 15.37
N THR A 73 -7.20 -3.78 14.80
CA THR A 73 -7.44 -3.79 13.35
C THR A 73 -8.14 -2.51 12.86
N THR A 74 -8.33 -1.53 13.75
CA THR A 74 -9.07 -0.28 13.47
C THR A 74 -8.48 0.54 12.33
N SER A 75 -7.19 0.37 12.01
CA SER A 75 -6.54 1.01 10.86
C SER A 75 -7.06 0.56 9.50
N ALA A 76 -7.80 -0.55 9.40
CA ALA A 76 -8.45 -1.01 8.16
C ALA A 76 -9.95 -0.76 8.09
N LEU A 77 -10.56 -0.21 9.14
CA LEU A 77 -11.97 0.13 9.04
C LEU A 77 -12.11 1.28 8.04
N PRO A 78 -13.02 1.19 7.06
CA PRO A 78 -13.36 2.32 6.21
C PRO A 78 -13.80 3.46 7.12
N ARG A 79 -12.96 4.48 7.25
CA ARG A 79 -13.33 5.65 8.03
C ARG A 79 -14.47 6.33 7.27
N TRP A 80 -15.63 6.50 7.92
CA TRP A 80 -16.81 7.12 7.33
C TRP A 80 -16.54 8.57 6.88
N SER A 81 -15.51 9.19 7.47
CA SER A 81 -14.94 10.46 7.04
C SER A 81 -13.74 10.18 6.13
N THR A 82 -13.70 10.82 4.96
CA THR A 82 -12.46 11.04 4.20
C THR A 82 -11.41 11.44 5.21
N GLN A 83 -10.32 10.68 5.31
CA GLN A 83 -9.23 11.08 6.19
C GLN A 83 -8.72 12.43 5.66
N GLN A 84 -9.14 13.53 6.28
CA GLN A 84 -8.50 14.82 6.13
C GLN A 84 -7.13 14.66 6.79
N ALA A 85 -6.16 14.12 6.06
CA ALA A 85 -4.77 14.19 6.48
C ALA A 85 -4.23 15.50 5.94
N VAL A 86 -4.15 16.48 6.84
CA VAL A 86 -3.64 17.84 6.61
C VAL A 86 -4.54 18.65 5.65
N ALA A 87 -4.90 19.89 6.02
CA ALA A 87 -5.55 20.78 5.06
C ALA A 87 -4.67 20.84 3.80
N LYS A 88 -5.27 20.68 2.60
CA LYS A 88 -4.53 20.80 1.34
C LYS A 88 -3.72 22.10 1.42
N PRO A 89 -2.38 22.05 1.46
CA PRO A 89 -1.59 23.24 1.64
C PRO A 89 -1.89 24.17 0.47
N ALA A 90 -2.34 25.40 0.75
CA ALA A 90 -2.68 26.35 -0.30
C ALA A 90 -1.44 26.75 -1.14
N ASP A 91 -0.25 26.49 -0.59
CA ASP A 91 1.07 26.86 -1.08
C ASP A 91 1.87 25.68 -1.66
N ARG A 92 1.32 24.46 -1.72
CA ARG A 92 2.06 23.29 -2.23
C ARG A 92 1.34 22.58 -3.36
N ILE A 93 2.14 22.05 -4.29
CA ILE A 93 1.66 21.24 -5.39
C ILE A 93 1.21 19.89 -4.85
N VAL A 94 -0.04 19.52 -5.16
CA VAL A 94 -0.59 18.20 -4.86
C VAL A 94 -0.39 17.30 -6.07
N TYR A 95 0.26 16.17 -5.84
CA TYR A 95 0.45 15.10 -6.81
C TYR A 95 -0.46 13.92 -6.50
N SER A 96 -0.65 13.06 -7.49
CA SER A 96 -1.54 11.91 -7.41
C SER A 96 -0.85 10.63 -7.87
N LEU A 97 -1.00 9.57 -7.08
CA LEU A 97 -0.60 8.20 -7.42
C LEU A 97 -1.85 7.31 -7.44
N LEU A 98 -2.03 6.54 -8.51
CA LEU A 98 -3.09 5.54 -8.61
C LEU A 98 -2.49 4.14 -8.53
N GLN A 99 -2.85 3.38 -7.49
CA GLN A 99 -2.49 1.97 -7.37
C GLN A 99 -3.64 1.06 -7.80
N MET A 100 -3.34 0.02 -8.59
CA MET A 100 -4.32 -0.96 -9.03
C MET A 100 -3.72 -2.37 -9.18
N ASN A 101 -4.22 -3.36 -8.43
CA ASN A 101 -4.14 -4.74 -8.90
C ASN A 101 -5.19 -4.94 -10.01
N LEU A 102 -4.70 -5.22 -11.21
CA LEU A 102 -5.50 -5.21 -12.42
C LEU A 102 -6.34 -6.48 -12.61
N ARG A 103 -6.02 -7.56 -11.91
CA ARG A 103 -6.38 -8.94 -12.23
C ARG A 103 -5.89 -9.35 -13.62
N PHE A 104 -5.01 -10.33 -13.70
CA PHE A 104 -4.27 -10.68 -14.93
C PHE A 104 -5.15 -10.98 -16.16
N ASN A 105 -6.39 -11.43 -15.94
CA ASN A 105 -7.40 -11.77 -16.94
C ASN A 105 -8.73 -10.99 -16.74
N ASN A 106 -8.65 -9.73 -16.34
CA ASN A 106 -9.80 -8.85 -16.19
C ASN A 106 -10.68 -8.83 -17.46
N PRO A 107 -11.99 -9.13 -17.36
CA PRO A 107 -12.87 -9.17 -18.53
C PRO A 107 -13.26 -7.78 -19.05
N THR A 108 -12.94 -6.70 -18.33
CA THR A 108 -13.34 -5.33 -18.68
C THR A 108 -12.18 -4.32 -18.63
N PRO A 109 -11.09 -4.52 -19.40
CA PRO A 109 -9.90 -3.65 -19.35
C PRO A 109 -10.22 -2.19 -19.69
N LYS A 110 -11.23 -1.94 -20.53
CA LYS A 110 -11.70 -0.57 -20.85
C LYS A 110 -12.17 0.23 -19.63
N LYS A 111 -12.68 -0.43 -18.58
CA LYS A 111 -13.05 0.26 -17.32
C LYS A 111 -11.82 0.78 -16.60
N VAL A 112 -10.72 0.03 -16.61
CA VAL A 112 -9.42 0.46 -16.08
C VAL A 112 -8.90 1.67 -16.85
N LEU A 113 -8.81 1.58 -18.19
CA LEU A 113 -8.34 2.69 -19.01
C LEU A 113 -9.22 3.94 -18.86
N SER A 114 -10.55 3.76 -18.78
CA SER A 114 -11.48 4.85 -18.53
C SER A 114 -11.28 5.49 -17.16
N LEU A 115 -11.04 4.70 -16.11
CA LEU A 115 -10.73 5.24 -14.79
C LEU A 115 -9.45 6.07 -14.82
N ILE A 116 -8.36 5.52 -15.38
CA ILE A 116 -7.07 6.22 -15.54
C ILE A 116 -7.25 7.54 -16.28
N GLY A 117 -8.03 7.55 -17.38
CA GLY A 117 -8.31 8.77 -18.13
C GLY A 117 -9.10 9.81 -17.35
N ARG A 118 -10.06 9.39 -16.50
CA ARG A 118 -10.86 10.31 -15.68
C ARG A 118 -10.09 10.86 -14.48
N THR A 119 -9.26 10.04 -13.83
CA THR A 119 -8.50 10.45 -12.65
C THR A 119 -7.19 11.16 -13.01
N ASN A 120 -6.64 10.88 -14.20
CA ASN A 120 -5.42 11.48 -14.74
C ASN A 120 -4.24 11.58 -13.73
N PRO A 121 -3.89 10.48 -13.04
CA PRO A 121 -2.87 10.50 -12.00
C PRO A 121 -1.49 10.90 -12.54
N ASP A 122 -0.62 11.46 -11.70
CA ASP A 122 0.77 11.77 -12.10
C ASP A 122 1.58 10.49 -12.29
N VAL A 123 1.35 9.50 -11.42
CA VAL A 123 2.02 8.19 -11.44
C VAL A 123 1.02 7.07 -11.20
N ILE A 124 1.25 5.90 -11.78
CA ILE A 124 0.42 4.70 -11.63
C ILE A 124 1.33 3.54 -11.23
N THR A 125 0.95 2.81 -10.18
CA THR A 125 1.53 1.50 -9.83
C THR A 125 0.51 0.42 -10.12
N LEU A 126 0.93 -0.62 -10.83
CA LEU A 126 0.06 -1.66 -11.35
C LEU A 126 0.57 -3.03 -10.95
N ASP A 127 -0.34 -3.88 -10.49
CA ASP A 127 -0.08 -5.28 -10.15
C ASP A 127 -0.89 -6.21 -11.06
N GLU A 128 -0.45 -7.46 -11.16
CA GLU A 128 -0.97 -8.48 -12.10
C GLU A 128 -0.94 -8.08 -13.59
N VAL A 129 0.13 -7.38 -13.99
CA VAL A 129 0.38 -6.98 -15.37
C VAL A 129 0.78 -8.23 -16.17
N SER A 130 -0.16 -8.75 -16.94
CA SER A 130 0.01 -9.87 -17.85
C SER A 130 0.34 -9.42 -19.28
N GLY A 131 0.64 -10.36 -20.17
CA GLY A 131 0.81 -10.05 -21.60
C GLY A 131 -0.44 -9.45 -22.28
N MET A 132 -1.64 -9.67 -21.72
CA MET A 132 -2.85 -8.96 -22.14
C MET A 132 -2.77 -7.48 -21.73
N TRP A 133 -2.40 -7.22 -20.48
CA TRP A 133 -2.26 -5.86 -19.96
C TRP A 133 -1.16 -5.07 -20.66
N ALA A 134 -0.03 -5.69 -21.01
CA ALA A 134 1.01 -5.02 -21.80
C ALA A 134 0.46 -4.43 -23.12
N LYS A 135 -0.50 -5.11 -23.77
CA LYS A 135 -1.17 -4.61 -24.98
C LYS A 135 -2.16 -3.49 -24.66
N GLU A 136 -3.01 -3.68 -23.66
CA GLU A 136 -4.02 -2.68 -23.27
C GLU A 136 -3.39 -1.37 -22.77
N LEU A 137 -2.30 -1.45 -22.00
CA LEU A 137 -1.54 -0.29 -21.55
C LEU A 137 -0.81 0.41 -22.69
N GLY A 138 -0.63 -0.26 -23.84
CA GLY A 138 -0.14 0.34 -25.07
C GLY A 138 -1.02 1.49 -25.57
N TYR A 139 -2.34 1.46 -25.32
CA TYR A 139 -3.26 2.52 -25.74
C TYR A 139 -3.10 3.85 -24.98
N ILE A 140 -2.42 3.83 -23.83
CA ILE A 140 -2.17 5.04 -23.01
C ILE A 140 -0.68 5.41 -22.96
N ALA A 141 0.14 4.79 -23.81
CA ALA A 141 1.60 5.00 -23.82
C ALA A 141 1.99 6.47 -24.03
N ASP A 142 1.29 7.18 -24.91
CA ASP A 142 1.59 8.59 -25.19
C ASP A 142 1.18 9.51 -24.02
N ALA A 143 0.16 9.12 -23.26
CA ALA A 143 -0.26 9.84 -22.06
C ALA A 143 0.66 9.59 -20.87
N TYR A 144 1.26 8.39 -20.78
CA TYR A 144 2.22 7.98 -19.74
C TYR A 144 3.52 7.49 -20.38
N PRO A 145 4.32 8.41 -20.96
CA PRO A 145 5.48 8.03 -21.77
C PRO A 145 6.64 7.44 -20.96
N TYR A 146 6.70 7.74 -19.66
CA TYR A 146 7.72 7.22 -18.76
C TYR A 146 7.21 5.97 -18.07
N ARG A 147 7.69 4.80 -18.49
CA ARG A 147 7.15 3.53 -18.06
C ARG A 147 8.19 2.44 -17.91
N ILE A 148 7.92 1.53 -16.99
CA ILE A 148 8.61 0.25 -16.85
C ILE A 148 7.56 -0.85 -16.59
N LEU A 149 7.66 -1.94 -17.33
CA LEU A 149 6.84 -3.14 -17.16
C LEU A 149 7.79 -4.27 -16.79
N CYS A 150 7.53 -4.92 -15.66
CA CYS A 150 8.35 -5.99 -15.13
C CYS A 150 7.57 -7.29 -15.18
N ASP A 151 7.96 -8.15 -16.11
CA ASP A 151 7.35 -9.45 -16.27
C ASP A 151 7.66 -10.37 -15.09
N TYR A 152 6.67 -11.15 -14.69
CA TYR A 152 6.83 -12.20 -13.69
C TYR A 152 6.95 -13.57 -14.37
N PRO A 153 7.78 -14.52 -13.87
CA PRO A 153 8.01 -15.81 -14.54
C PRO A 153 6.77 -16.63 -14.92
N ASN A 154 5.67 -16.49 -14.18
CA ASN A 154 4.40 -17.18 -14.47
C ASN A 154 3.42 -16.38 -15.35
N GLY A 155 3.81 -15.18 -15.78
CA GLY A 155 3.01 -14.28 -16.63
C GLY A 155 1.78 -13.66 -15.96
N ILE A 156 1.61 -13.85 -14.64
CA ILE A 156 0.42 -13.42 -13.89
C ILE A 156 0.76 -12.29 -12.92
N PHE A 157 1.88 -12.38 -12.18
CA PHE A 157 2.19 -11.49 -11.05
C PHE A 157 3.03 -10.26 -11.43
N GLY A 158 3.17 -9.94 -12.72
CA GLY A 158 3.99 -8.83 -13.18
C GLY A 158 3.54 -7.50 -12.60
N VAL A 159 4.46 -6.54 -12.48
CA VAL A 159 4.17 -5.18 -12.02
C VAL A 159 4.53 -4.16 -13.09
N ALA A 160 3.90 -2.99 -13.04
CA ALA A 160 4.30 -1.87 -13.86
C ALA A 160 4.24 -0.56 -13.10
N LEU A 161 5.08 0.37 -13.54
CA LEU A 161 5.08 1.76 -13.11
C LEU A 161 4.96 2.63 -14.35
N LEU A 162 3.95 3.49 -14.37
CA LEU A 162 3.66 4.43 -15.46
C LEU A 162 3.65 5.85 -14.90
N SER A 163 4.19 6.82 -15.63
CA SER A 163 4.29 8.19 -15.17
C SER A 163 4.09 9.18 -16.32
N ARG A 164 3.36 10.27 -16.04
CA ARG A 164 3.29 11.46 -16.90
C ARG A 164 4.55 12.31 -16.75
N ARG A 165 5.25 12.15 -15.62
CA ARG A 165 6.45 12.90 -15.24
C ARG A 165 7.73 12.15 -15.63
N PRO A 166 8.78 12.88 -16.06
CA PRO A 166 10.05 12.26 -16.43
C PRO A 166 10.70 11.52 -15.27
N PHE A 167 11.48 10.50 -15.60
CA PHE A 167 12.44 9.95 -14.64
C PHE A 167 13.51 11.00 -14.34
N ALA A 168 14.04 10.98 -13.12
CA ALA A 168 15.09 11.89 -12.68
C ALA A 168 16.35 11.73 -13.57
N ALA A 169 17.03 12.84 -13.85
CA ALA A 169 18.19 12.84 -14.73
C ALA A 169 19.28 11.88 -14.24
N GLY A 170 19.84 11.09 -15.16
CA GLY A 170 20.90 10.12 -14.85
C GLY A 170 20.42 8.86 -14.12
N THR A 171 19.11 8.68 -13.93
CA THR A 171 18.55 7.47 -13.32
C THR A 171 17.90 6.59 -14.38
N ALA A 172 17.82 5.29 -14.09
CA ALA A 172 17.11 4.32 -14.91
C ALA A 172 16.13 3.54 -14.02
N PRO A 173 14.91 3.27 -14.50
CA PRO A 173 13.98 2.43 -13.77
C PRO A 173 14.50 0.98 -13.72
N ARG A 174 14.12 0.22 -12.70
CA ARG A 174 14.62 -1.14 -12.48
C ARG A 174 13.48 -2.11 -12.21
N CYS A 175 13.63 -3.32 -12.74
CA CYS A 175 12.84 -4.46 -12.35
C CYS A 175 13.61 -5.26 -11.33
N GLU A 176 13.00 -5.48 -10.18
CA GLU A 176 13.57 -6.24 -9.09
C GLU A 176 13.25 -7.74 -9.26
N PRO A 177 13.86 -8.64 -8.46
CA PRO A 177 13.79 -10.07 -8.68
C PRO A 177 12.38 -10.60 -8.97
N ARG A 178 12.31 -11.46 -10.01
CA ARG A 178 11.08 -12.10 -10.48
C ARG A 178 9.99 -11.12 -10.96
N GLY A 179 10.27 -9.83 -11.13
CA GLY A 179 9.26 -8.84 -11.48
C GLY A 179 8.28 -8.55 -10.35
N ALA A 180 8.69 -8.75 -9.10
CA ALA A 180 7.88 -8.52 -7.91
C ALA A 180 7.84 -7.05 -7.47
N MET A 181 8.78 -6.24 -7.95
CA MET A 181 8.83 -4.80 -7.68
C MET A 181 9.42 -4.07 -8.90
N ALA A 182 8.84 -2.92 -9.22
CA ALA A 182 9.40 -1.97 -10.19
C ALA A 182 9.73 -0.67 -9.47
N THR A 183 10.92 -0.13 -9.70
CA THR A 183 11.39 1.10 -9.06
C THR A 183 11.79 2.13 -10.12
N ALA A 184 11.48 3.40 -9.88
CA ALA A 184 11.95 4.51 -10.71
C ALA A 184 12.06 5.79 -9.87
N ALA A 185 13.17 6.52 -10.03
CA ALA A 185 13.26 7.88 -9.53
C ALA A 185 12.51 8.80 -10.50
N ILE A 186 11.46 9.48 -10.03
CA ILE A 186 10.61 10.37 -10.83
C ILE A 186 10.86 11.82 -10.39
N ASP A 187 10.96 12.73 -11.36
CA ASP A 187 11.11 14.15 -11.09
C ASP A 187 9.77 14.85 -10.86
N PHE A 188 9.58 15.37 -9.64
CA PHE A 188 8.44 16.16 -9.23
C PHE A 188 8.80 17.64 -9.13
N ASN A 189 9.08 18.26 -10.29
CA ASN A 189 9.46 19.67 -10.43
C ASN A 189 10.77 20.02 -9.69
N GLY A 190 11.84 19.27 -9.98
CA GLY A 190 13.16 19.43 -9.37
C GLY A 190 13.36 18.62 -8.09
N VAL A 191 12.33 17.91 -7.63
CA VAL A 191 12.42 17.01 -6.47
C VAL A 191 12.40 15.55 -6.96
N PRO A 192 13.55 14.85 -6.94
CA PRO A 192 13.57 13.43 -7.27
C PRO A 192 12.93 12.61 -6.15
N VAL A 193 12.02 11.72 -6.51
CA VAL A 193 11.34 10.81 -5.58
C VAL A 193 11.40 9.39 -6.12
N ASP A 194 11.87 8.46 -5.31
CA ASP A 194 11.79 7.04 -5.66
C ASP A 194 10.35 6.55 -5.55
N VAL A 195 9.80 6.08 -6.66
CA VAL A 195 8.48 5.46 -6.72
C VAL A 195 8.62 3.98 -6.98
N ALA A 196 7.92 3.17 -6.19
CA ALA A 196 7.93 1.72 -6.31
C ALA A 196 6.53 1.10 -6.43
N ALA A 197 6.34 0.24 -7.42
CA ALA A 197 5.21 -0.69 -7.50
C ALA A 197 5.65 -2.04 -6.90
N ILE A 198 4.88 -2.64 -5.99
CA ILE A 198 5.24 -3.89 -5.32
C ILE A 198 4.09 -4.88 -5.30
N HIS A 199 4.34 -6.10 -5.77
CA HIS A 199 3.38 -7.20 -5.70
C HIS A 199 4.01 -8.41 -5.03
N LEU A 200 3.48 -8.74 -3.85
CA LEU A 200 3.92 -9.89 -3.09
C LEU A 200 3.06 -11.11 -3.38
N SER A 201 3.68 -12.27 -3.26
CA SER A 201 3.04 -13.58 -3.29
C SER A 201 2.04 -13.68 -2.16
N TRP A 202 1.13 -14.64 -2.29
CA TRP A 202 0.16 -14.96 -1.25
C TRP A 202 0.86 -15.38 0.06
N PRO A 203 0.19 -15.20 1.21
CA PRO A 203 0.72 -15.63 2.50
C PRO A 203 0.90 -17.15 2.55
N TRP A 204 1.49 -17.65 3.65
CA TRP A 204 1.69 -19.07 3.87
C TRP A 204 0.42 -19.89 3.57
N PRO A 205 0.51 -21.05 2.89
CA PRO A 205 1.73 -21.83 2.60
C PRO A 205 2.49 -21.40 1.33
N LYS A 206 2.17 -20.25 0.75
CA LYS A 206 2.92 -19.70 -0.38
C LYS A 206 4.15 -18.91 0.11
N GLU A 207 4.90 -18.37 -0.84
CA GLU A 207 6.29 -17.96 -0.68
C GLU A 207 6.52 -16.51 -0.20
N GLN A 208 5.47 -15.78 0.19
CA GLN A 208 5.56 -14.35 0.57
C GLN A 208 6.71 -14.04 1.54
N HIS A 209 6.87 -14.86 2.58
CA HIS A 209 7.95 -14.64 3.53
C HIS A 209 9.34 -14.73 2.89
N TRP A 210 9.56 -15.67 1.99
CA TRP A 210 10.85 -15.82 1.32
C TRP A 210 11.06 -14.72 0.28
N GLN A 211 10.02 -14.38 -0.48
CA GLN A 211 10.06 -13.30 -1.46
C GLN A 211 10.37 -11.93 -0.83
N ILE A 212 9.80 -11.61 0.35
CA ILE A 212 10.18 -10.37 1.07
C ILE A 212 11.67 -10.40 1.46
N GLY A 213 12.25 -11.59 1.69
CA GLY A 213 13.69 -11.75 1.91
C GLY A 213 14.52 -11.45 0.67
N GLU A 214 14.09 -11.93 -0.50
CA GLU A 214 14.72 -11.63 -1.79
C GLU A 214 14.68 -10.14 -2.13
N LEU A 215 13.62 -9.43 -1.69
CA LEU A 215 13.46 -7.99 -1.88
C LEU A 215 14.18 -7.13 -0.82
N ALA A 216 14.91 -7.72 0.13
CA ALA A 216 15.49 -6.96 1.24
C ALA A 216 16.48 -5.88 0.79
N GLU A 217 17.39 -6.21 -0.13
CA GLU A 217 18.37 -5.25 -0.69
C GLU A 217 17.67 -4.18 -1.55
N PRO A 218 16.80 -4.52 -2.53
CA PRO A 218 16.03 -3.53 -3.27
C PRO A 218 15.20 -2.58 -2.40
N LEU A 219 14.55 -3.09 -1.35
CA LEU A 219 13.77 -2.27 -0.42
C LEU A 219 14.66 -1.29 0.34
N ALA A 220 15.80 -1.76 0.84
CA ALA A 220 16.76 -0.92 1.56
C ALA A 220 17.44 0.13 0.65
N ALA A 221 17.52 -0.14 -0.65
CA ALA A 221 18.13 0.73 -1.65
C ALA A 221 17.24 1.91 -2.08
N LEU A 222 15.96 1.92 -1.70
CA LEU A 222 15.09 3.08 -1.94
C LEU A 222 15.67 4.33 -1.26
N GLY A 223 15.82 5.42 -2.01
CA GLY A 223 16.38 6.69 -1.56
C GLY A 223 15.55 7.36 -0.46
N GLU A 224 16.11 8.40 0.17
CA GLU A 224 15.56 9.04 1.39
C GLU A 224 14.14 9.59 1.24
N THR A 225 13.76 10.02 0.03
CA THR A 225 12.38 10.44 -0.29
C THR A 225 11.77 9.44 -1.26
N ALA A 226 10.80 8.66 -0.76
CA ALA A 226 10.21 7.58 -1.53
C ALA A 226 8.73 7.35 -1.21
N ILE A 227 7.99 6.87 -2.21
CA ILE A 227 6.61 6.39 -2.10
C ILE A 227 6.49 5.02 -2.79
N MET A 228 5.82 4.08 -2.13
CA MET A 228 5.64 2.73 -2.64
C MET A 228 4.18 2.32 -2.48
N ALA A 229 3.59 1.73 -3.51
CA ALA A 229 2.21 1.29 -3.46
C ALA A 229 1.99 0.04 -4.29
N GLY A 230 1.27 -0.93 -3.73
CA GLY A 230 0.90 -2.16 -4.44
C GLY A 230 0.26 -3.21 -3.55
N ASP A 231 -0.14 -4.32 -4.17
CA ASP A 231 -0.73 -5.48 -3.52
C ASP A 231 0.33 -6.26 -2.72
N CYS A 232 0.32 -6.06 -1.40
CA CYS A 232 1.20 -6.82 -0.51
C CYS A 232 0.67 -8.22 -0.21
N ASN A 233 -0.52 -8.59 -0.71
CA ASN A 233 -1.27 -9.79 -0.34
C ASN A 233 -1.38 -9.98 1.18
N ALA A 234 -1.33 -8.86 1.92
CA ALA A 234 -1.23 -8.88 3.36
C ALA A 234 -1.86 -7.64 4.01
N VAL A 235 -2.52 -7.87 5.14
CA VAL A 235 -3.22 -6.83 5.90
C VAL A 235 -2.24 -5.88 6.62
N PRO A 236 -2.63 -4.63 6.94
CA PRO A 236 -1.73 -3.60 7.49
C PRO A 236 -1.02 -4.01 8.80
N TRP A 237 -1.68 -4.83 9.63
CA TRP A 237 -1.14 -5.33 10.91
C TRP A 237 -0.45 -6.70 10.80
N SER A 238 -0.23 -7.21 9.60
CA SER A 238 0.51 -8.47 9.39
C SER A 238 1.99 -8.31 9.73
N ALA A 239 2.66 -9.43 10.01
CA ALA A 239 4.11 -9.45 10.15
C ALA A 239 4.80 -9.21 8.80
N ALA A 240 4.20 -9.65 7.70
CA ALA A 240 4.67 -9.40 6.34
C ALA A 240 4.78 -7.90 6.01
N VAL A 241 3.70 -7.13 6.17
CA VAL A 241 3.69 -5.68 5.90
C VAL A 241 4.67 -4.93 6.82
N ARG A 242 4.72 -5.29 8.12
CA ARG A 242 5.71 -4.72 9.04
C ARG A 242 7.15 -5.01 8.61
N ARG A 243 7.40 -6.19 8.04
CA ARG A 243 8.73 -6.54 7.54
C ARG A 243 9.11 -5.71 6.32
N VAL A 244 8.20 -5.48 5.38
CA VAL A 244 8.42 -4.59 4.24
C VAL A 244 8.77 -3.19 4.71
N ALA A 245 7.92 -2.59 5.57
CA ALA A 245 8.15 -1.26 6.15
C ALA A 245 9.52 -1.14 6.84
N ARG A 246 9.90 -2.15 7.63
CA ARG A 246 11.20 -2.19 8.31
C ARG A 246 12.38 -2.28 7.34
N LEU A 247 12.28 -3.12 6.30
CA LEU A 247 13.37 -3.30 5.33
C LEU A 247 13.58 -2.07 4.45
N SER A 248 12.51 -1.36 4.10
CA SER A 248 12.60 -0.14 3.30
C SER A 248 12.82 1.14 4.11
N GLY A 249 12.70 1.07 5.44
CA GLY A 249 12.69 2.24 6.31
C GLY A 249 11.47 3.15 6.09
N MET A 250 10.40 2.61 5.48
CA MET A 250 9.20 3.37 5.16
C MET A 250 8.12 3.25 6.23
N THR A 251 7.29 4.28 6.35
CA THR A 251 6.11 4.26 7.20
C THR A 251 4.91 3.76 6.42
N LEU A 252 4.24 2.75 6.97
CA LEU A 252 2.97 2.27 6.43
C LEU A 252 1.87 3.32 6.65
N MET A 253 1.09 3.57 5.62
CA MET A 253 0.00 4.52 5.66
C MET A 253 -1.29 3.89 6.15
N PRO A 254 -2.17 4.65 6.83
CA PRO A 254 -3.50 4.19 7.17
C PRO A 254 -4.21 3.61 5.94
N SER A 255 -4.81 2.43 6.10
CA SER A 255 -5.37 1.69 4.98
C SER A 255 -6.58 2.42 4.39
N ALA A 256 -6.72 2.35 3.06
CA ALA A 256 -7.91 2.77 2.35
C ALA A 256 -9.14 1.86 2.60
N GLY A 257 -8.99 0.84 3.46
CA GLY A 257 -9.99 -0.17 3.77
C GLY A 257 -9.90 -1.41 2.87
N PRO A 258 -10.89 -2.30 2.89
CA PRO A 258 -10.87 -3.55 2.12
C PRO A 258 -10.75 -3.35 0.60
N THR A 259 -9.60 -3.65 0.01
CA THR A 259 -9.34 -3.48 -1.42
C THR A 259 -9.67 -4.74 -2.20
N TRP A 260 -9.32 -5.91 -1.68
CA TRP A 260 -9.74 -7.20 -2.24
C TRP A 260 -11.19 -7.52 -1.87
N ILE A 261 -12.00 -7.84 -2.87
CA ILE A 261 -13.45 -8.04 -2.71
C ILE A 261 -13.92 -9.41 -3.22
N HIS A 262 -14.81 -10.03 -2.47
CA HIS A 262 -15.46 -11.26 -2.91
C HIS A 262 -16.58 -10.96 -3.93
N ARG A 263 -16.31 -11.13 -5.22
CA ARG A 263 -17.23 -10.76 -6.32
C ARG A 263 -18.63 -11.37 -6.26
N LYS A 264 -18.84 -12.49 -5.55
CA LYS A 264 -20.19 -13.08 -5.38
C LYS A 264 -21.03 -12.44 -4.27
N LEU A 265 -20.46 -11.63 -3.38
CA LEU A 265 -21.23 -10.97 -2.32
C LEU A 265 -22.06 -9.82 -2.90
N PRO A 266 -23.17 -9.39 -2.26
CA PRO A 266 -23.85 -8.14 -2.61
C PRO A 266 -22.93 -6.92 -2.47
N ASP A 267 -23.10 -5.90 -3.32
CA ASP A 267 -22.21 -4.73 -3.40
C ASP A 267 -22.07 -4.00 -2.06
N PHE A 268 -23.15 -3.90 -1.27
CA PHE A 268 -23.12 -3.26 0.04
C PHE A 268 -22.30 -4.04 1.08
N LEU A 269 -22.16 -5.36 0.93
CA LEU A 269 -21.34 -6.21 1.82
C LEU A 269 -19.89 -6.32 1.37
N ARG A 270 -19.63 -6.28 0.06
CA ARG A 270 -18.26 -6.40 -0.50
C ARG A 270 -17.29 -5.41 0.12
N ARG A 271 -17.75 -4.18 0.39
CA ARG A 271 -16.93 -3.09 0.93
C ARG A 271 -16.43 -3.31 2.36
N TYR A 272 -17.05 -4.23 3.11
CA TYR A 272 -16.74 -4.52 4.51
C TYR A 272 -16.22 -5.94 4.73
N ALA A 273 -16.61 -6.89 3.88
CA ALA A 273 -16.24 -8.29 4.01
C ALA A 273 -14.89 -8.65 3.36
N GLY A 274 -14.33 -7.74 2.56
CA GLY A 274 -13.05 -7.91 1.88
C GLY A 274 -11.82 -7.85 2.78
N LEU A 275 -10.64 -7.85 2.17
CA LEU A 275 -9.35 -7.70 2.86
C LEU A 275 -8.61 -6.43 2.40
N PRO A 276 -8.04 -5.65 3.33
CA PRO A 276 -7.24 -4.47 3.02
C PRO A 276 -5.81 -4.88 2.65
N ILE A 277 -5.54 -5.36 1.43
CA ILE A 277 -4.25 -5.97 1.08
C ILE A 277 -3.36 -5.11 0.18
N ASP A 278 -3.93 -4.07 -0.42
CA ASP A 278 -3.19 -3.07 -1.19
C ASP A 278 -2.72 -1.96 -0.24
N GLN A 279 -1.40 -1.80 -0.14
CA GLN A 279 -0.77 -0.93 0.85
C GLN A 279 -0.06 0.25 0.19
N VAL A 280 0.08 1.33 0.95
CA VAL A 280 0.83 2.52 0.57
C VAL A 280 1.84 2.81 1.68
N PHE A 281 3.08 3.09 1.29
CA PHE A 281 4.19 3.41 2.17
C PHE A 281 4.83 4.72 1.72
N SER A 282 5.33 5.51 2.66
CA SER A 282 6.11 6.71 2.36
C SER A 282 7.26 6.90 3.33
N LYS A 283 8.28 7.65 2.91
CA LYS A 283 9.34 8.19 3.78
C LYS A 283 9.91 9.50 3.26
N GLY A 284 10.67 10.19 4.12
CA GLY A 284 11.33 11.45 3.80
C GLY A 284 10.35 12.57 3.50
N GLY A 285 10.55 13.26 2.37
CA GLY A 285 9.77 14.43 1.96
C GLY A 285 8.33 14.13 1.50
N VAL A 286 7.91 12.87 1.40
CA VAL A 286 6.56 12.52 0.95
C VAL A 286 5.55 12.64 2.10
N THR A 287 4.65 13.61 1.99
CA THR A 287 3.47 13.73 2.87
C THR A 287 2.23 13.29 2.13
N ILE A 288 1.61 12.19 2.58
CA ILE A 288 0.32 11.72 2.03
C ILE A 288 -0.83 12.53 2.64
N LEU A 289 -1.62 13.13 1.75
CA LEU A 289 -2.79 13.95 2.08
C LEU A 289 -4.08 13.13 2.10
N SER A 290 -4.19 12.14 1.22
CA SER A 290 -5.35 11.24 1.19
C SER A 290 -4.98 9.90 0.57
N SER A 291 -5.70 8.86 0.99
CA SER A 291 -5.67 7.52 0.39
C SER A 291 -7.10 6.99 0.38
N VAL A 292 -7.67 6.87 -0.81
CA VAL A 292 -9.09 6.57 -0.99
C VAL A 292 -9.29 5.45 -2.00
N ARG A 293 -10.16 4.50 -1.65
CA ARG A 293 -10.62 3.48 -2.58
C ARG A 293 -11.58 4.08 -3.61
N LEU A 294 -11.39 3.72 -4.88
CA LEU A 294 -12.27 4.11 -5.98
C LEU A 294 -13.26 2.98 -6.36
N GLU A 295 -14.04 3.22 -7.40
CA GLU A 295 -15.01 2.27 -7.94
C GLU A 295 -14.39 1.04 -8.60
N ASP A 296 -15.20 -0.03 -8.69
CA ASP A 296 -14.83 -1.31 -9.31
C ASP A 296 -14.55 -1.17 -10.82
N THR A 297 -13.39 -1.66 -11.25
CA THR A 297 -12.91 -1.64 -12.65
C THR A 297 -12.92 -3.02 -13.32
N GLY A 298 -13.57 -4.02 -12.71
CA GLY A 298 -13.67 -5.41 -13.18
C GLY A 298 -12.62 -6.36 -12.61
N SER A 299 -11.67 -5.83 -11.84
CA SER A 299 -10.75 -6.60 -11.00
C SER A 299 -11.48 -7.15 -9.77
N ASP A 300 -10.89 -8.12 -9.08
CA ASP A 300 -11.28 -8.48 -7.70
C ASP A 300 -10.61 -7.59 -6.65
N HIS A 301 -9.84 -6.59 -7.09
CA HIS A 301 -9.34 -5.48 -6.28
C HIS A 301 -10.01 -4.15 -6.65
N LEU A 302 -10.17 -3.29 -5.66
CA LEU A 302 -10.59 -1.90 -5.82
C LEU A 302 -9.34 -1.00 -5.94
N PRO A 303 -9.32 -0.04 -6.89
CA PRO A 303 -8.22 0.91 -7.04
C PRO A 303 -8.04 1.78 -5.80
N VAL A 304 -6.81 2.21 -5.53
CA VAL A 304 -6.48 3.17 -4.47
C VAL A 304 -5.88 4.43 -5.08
N LEU A 305 -6.53 5.57 -4.89
CA LEU A 305 -6.01 6.89 -5.25
C LEU A 305 -5.37 7.53 -4.04
N VAL A 306 -4.11 7.92 -4.21
CA VAL A 306 -3.29 8.57 -3.20
C VAL A 306 -2.99 9.99 -3.65
N GLU A 307 -3.35 10.98 -2.84
CA GLU A 307 -2.87 12.35 -3.03
C GLU A 307 -1.72 12.61 -2.06
N PHE A 308 -0.63 13.21 -2.54
CA PHE A 308 0.54 13.53 -1.73
C PHE A 308 1.15 14.87 -2.14
N THR A 309 1.95 15.44 -1.24
CA THR A 309 2.72 16.66 -1.48
C THR A 309 4.17 16.42 -1.12
N LEU A 310 5.05 17.21 -1.74
CA LEU A 310 6.46 17.28 -1.44
C LEU A 310 6.80 18.64 -0.80
N PRO A 311 7.94 18.78 -0.10
CA PRO A 311 8.50 20.09 0.19
C PRO A 311 8.80 20.83 -1.12
N PRO A 312 8.87 22.17 -1.10
CA PRO A 312 9.45 22.93 -2.21
C PRO A 312 10.85 22.40 -2.51
N ALA A 313 11.26 22.43 -3.78
CA ALA A 313 12.67 22.23 -4.11
C ALA A 313 13.48 23.24 -3.30
N SER A 314 14.43 22.77 -2.50
CA SER A 314 15.40 23.67 -1.86
C SER A 314 16.14 24.41 -2.97
N ASP A 315 16.25 25.74 -2.85
CA ASP A 315 17.15 26.49 -3.72
C ASP A 315 18.54 25.83 -3.69
N PRO A 316 19.27 25.79 -4.83
CA PRO A 316 20.66 25.39 -4.81
C PRO A 316 21.36 26.20 -3.72
N PRO A 317 22.25 25.62 -2.91
CA PRO A 317 23.02 26.41 -1.96
C PRO A 317 23.65 27.57 -2.74
N GLU A 318 23.31 28.81 -2.36
CA GLU A 318 23.97 29.98 -2.91
C GLU A 318 25.48 29.74 -2.74
N ASP A 319 26.23 29.81 -3.84
CA ASP A 319 27.69 29.76 -3.81
C ASP A 319 28.18 30.83 -2.81
N GLU A 320 28.53 30.40 -1.58
CA GLU A 320 29.18 31.25 -0.57
C GLU A 320 30.49 31.87 -1.10
N HIS A 321 30.96 31.43 -2.27
CA HIS A 321 32.12 32.00 -2.97
C HIS A 321 31.88 33.33 -3.68
N LYS A 322 30.65 33.79 -3.93
CA LYS A 322 30.44 35.13 -4.51
C LYS A 322 30.54 36.26 -3.49
N SER A 323 30.38 35.98 -2.20
CA SER A 323 30.51 37.00 -1.15
C SER A 323 31.96 37.27 -0.73
N ALA A 324 32.91 36.41 -1.08
CA ALA A 324 34.34 36.59 -0.76
C ALA A 324 35.09 37.46 -1.79
N LEU A 325 34.62 37.54 -3.03
CA LEU A 325 35.25 38.37 -4.08
C LEU A 325 34.77 39.83 -4.06
N ALA A 326 33.58 40.11 -3.51
CA ALA A 326 33.07 41.48 -3.38
C ALA A 326 33.68 42.26 -2.19
N ALA A 327 34.36 41.59 -1.27
CA ALA A 327 34.96 42.21 -0.08
C ALA A 327 36.43 42.67 -0.26
N ASN A 328 37.09 42.30 -1.37
CA ASN A 328 38.50 42.61 -1.61
C ASN A 328 38.76 43.77 -2.57
N ASP A 329 37.73 44.36 -3.19
CA ASP A 329 37.86 45.47 -4.14
C ASP A 329 37.45 46.83 -3.53
N ALA A 330 37.88 47.12 -2.30
CA ALA A 330 37.82 48.47 -1.73
C ALA A 330 39.17 49.19 -1.96
N PRO A 331 39.22 50.31 -2.71
CA PRO A 331 40.47 51.02 -2.98
C PRO A 331 40.93 51.84 -1.76
N ASP A 332 42.21 51.68 -1.44
CA ASP A 332 42.94 52.38 -0.39
C ASP A 332 42.95 53.90 -0.64
N LYS A 333 42.53 54.69 0.36
CA LYS A 333 42.57 56.16 0.32
C LYS A 333 43.91 56.66 0.85
N PRO A 334 44.59 57.60 0.19
CA PRO A 334 45.85 58.15 0.70
C PRO A 334 45.58 59.11 1.87
N ARG A 335 46.41 58.99 2.91
CA ARG A 335 46.48 59.94 4.04
C ARG A 335 47.25 61.19 3.62
N ASN A 336 46.63 62.35 3.78
CA ASN A 336 47.31 63.63 4.04
C ASN A 336 47.11 63.99 5.51
#